data_AF-A0A0G4I794-F1
#
_entry.id   AF-A0A0G4I794-F1
#
_cell.length_a   1.000
_cell.length_b   1.000
_cell.length_c   1.000
_cell.angle_alpha   90.00
_cell.angle_beta   90.00
_cell.angle_gamma   90.00
#
_symmetry.space_group_name_H-M   'P 1'
#
loop_
_entity.id
_entity.type
_entity.pdbx_description
1 polymer ?
#
loop_
_entity_poly.entity_id
_entity_poly.type
_entity_poly.pdbx_seq_one_letter_code
_entity_poly.pdbx_strand_id
1 'polypeptide(L)'
;MPCHTLSPSTKKESASSDVSTSSSDRAVLSSPSVKAVSSLFWEMRRQMPEELRGVEFASVREAALDVAVHSNLCMRLWPGGAKEETETAQEGGALPSLQKWHRICRELAAFSETLRRVIFFLPREKGFRASMLLLLTPGFFRSALTFFSFFSSPSCDFKKPSPMLSCALSGAVILSTLMGRNEALRLLMWKSTDFKRALKLVVKKAPFSKKKPEESVAAVYCIECLLSSFHGTKAALSHETIRDFNYFKAPDAEEEEGQPLDFSHLLRAAVLSHRSKRNQEGRKWSSIAMKFQDIALRNQYHDAAQSAFASSDANGDALGLFDLAISDFDTNGNPPSNSSSLNLEERATAVRCTLPNPAVREFVSKRKRMILARLESMTKDISEVPGMIVSLQAWLHTHTEVLSRRRRKLQGLSRSRHDLEVNTRKLSLEALASECDPFNEIILDPQYGEKLENRTFHPSKVECRKRGPQPACVVCASRVPTFQFCSVCKLAVYCGKECQKKGWKTQDGILSHRQACHKLRKSVTDVAFQGVFVESQCFSKLS
;
A
#
# COMPACT_ATOMS: atom_id res chain seq x y z
N MET A 1 23.35 -52.28 13.29
CA MET A 1 22.29 -53.28 13.54
C MET A 1 21.03 -52.82 12.82
N PRO A 2 20.45 -53.62 11.92
CA PRO A 2 19.39 -53.19 11.01
C PRO A 2 17.99 -53.44 11.59
N CYS A 3 17.05 -52.55 11.26
CA CYS A 3 15.63 -52.67 11.56
C CYS A 3 14.95 -53.67 10.62
N HIS A 4 14.20 -54.60 11.19
CA HIS A 4 13.29 -55.48 10.46
C HIS A 4 11.97 -54.76 10.12
N THR A 5 11.62 -54.79 8.84
CA THR A 5 10.28 -54.59 8.30
C THR A 5 9.41 -55.82 8.55
N LEU A 6 8.19 -55.61 9.05
CA LEU A 6 7.10 -56.59 8.96
C LEU A 6 5.84 -55.90 8.44
N SER A 7 5.41 -56.35 7.25
CA SER A 7 4.02 -56.29 6.80
C SER A 7 3.23 -57.40 7.49
N PRO A 8 1.89 -57.27 7.56
CA PRO A 8 1.10 -58.34 6.96
C PRO A 8 -0.14 -57.88 6.18
N SER A 9 -0.56 -58.82 5.35
CA SER A 9 -1.56 -58.81 4.30
C SER A 9 -2.99 -59.12 4.78
N THR A 10 -3.95 -58.45 4.14
CA THR A 10 -5.26 -58.91 3.62
C THR A 10 -6.09 -60.01 4.32
N LYS A 11 -7.36 -59.69 4.62
CA LYS A 11 -8.61 -60.30 4.08
C LYS A 11 -9.83 -59.58 4.68
N LYS A 12 -10.66 -58.94 3.84
CA LYS A 12 -12.01 -59.36 3.35
C LYS A 12 -13.06 -59.47 4.46
N GLU A 13 -14.02 -58.55 4.46
CA GLU A 13 -15.44 -58.92 4.49
C GLU A 13 -16.34 -57.76 4.02
N SER A 14 -17.38 -58.17 3.30
CA SER A 14 -18.35 -57.39 2.54
C SER A 14 -19.63 -57.19 3.34
N ALA A 15 -20.17 -55.98 3.36
CA ALA A 15 -21.57 -55.73 3.66
C ALA A 15 -22.05 -54.51 2.84
N SER A 16 -22.85 -54.80 1.81
CA SER A 16 -23.64 -53.82 1.08
C SER A 16 -24.78 -53.34 1.98
N SER A 17 -24.87 -52.02 2.19
CA SER A 17 -26.10 -51.39 2.66
C SER A 17 -26.49 -50.34 1.63
N ASP A 18 -27.61 -50.62 0.97
CA ASP A 18 -28.31 -49.70 0.09
C ASP A 18 -28.80 -48.50 0.92
N VAL A 19 -28.22 -47.33 0.64
CA VAL A 19 -28.76 -46.04 1.10
C VAL A 19 -29.35 -45.34 -0.11
N SER A 20 -30.66 -45.42 -0.20
CA SER A 20 -31.53 -44.64 -1.07
C SER A 20 -31.29 -43.15 -0.81
N THR A 21 -30.62 -42.48 -1.75
CA THR A 21 -30.49 -41.03 -1.75
C THR A 21 -31.77 -40.42 -2.32
N SER A 22 -32.60 -39.88 -1.43
CA SER A 22 -33.71 -39.01 -1.76
C SER A 22 -33.19 -37.77 -2.49
N SER A 23 -33.73 -37.51 -3.68
CA SER A 23 -33.49 -36.30 -4.46
C SER A 23 -33.97 -35.07 -3.69
N SER A 24 -33.05 -34.45 -2.95
CA SER A 24 -33.23 -33.12 -2.38
C SER A 24 -33.25 -32.08 -3.50
N ASP A 25 -34.36 -31.36 -3.60
CA ASP A 25 -34.56 -30.19 -4.45
C ASP A 25 -33.38 -29.23 -4.40
N ARG A 26 -32.58 -29.24 -5.47
CA ARG A 26 -31.58 -28.21 -5.73
C ARG A 26 -32.36 -27.00 -6.26
N ALA A 27 -32.80 -26.13 -5.34
CA ALA A 27 -33.34 -24.84 -5.71
C ALA A 27 -32.28 -24.10 -6.55
N VAL A 28 -32.51 -24.03 -7.86
CA VAL A 28 -31.71 -23.26 -8.80
C VAL A 28 -31.89 -21.81 -8.42
N LEU A 29 -30.94 -21.28 -7.66
CA LEU A 29 -30.83 -19.85 -7.38
C LEU A 29 -30.81 -19.13 -8.72
N SER A 30 -31.94 -18.52 -9.10
CA SER A 30 -32.05 -17.74 -10.33
C SER A 30 -30.98 -16.67 -10.30
N SER A 31 -30.06 -16.73 -11.26
CA SER A 31 -29.05 -15.70 -11.50
C SER A 31 -29.74 -14.33 -11.57
N PRO A 32 -29.06 -13.21 -11.23
CA PRO A 32 -29.58 -11.89 -11.62
C PRO A 32 -30.05 -12.03 -13.06
N SER A 33 -31.32 -11.69 -13.34
CA SER A 33 -31.95 -12.09 -14.60
C SER A 33 -30.94 -11.80 -15.69
N VAL A 34 -30.55 -12.83 -16.45
CA VAL A 34 -29.41 -12.72 -17.39
C VAL A 34 -29.57 -11.47 -18.28
N LYS A 35 -30.83 -11.07 -18.50
CA LYS A 35 -31.27 -9.81 -19.10
C LYS A 35 -30.75 -8.54 -18.42
N ALA A 36 -30.80 -8.40 -17.09
CA ALA A 36 -30.34 -7.21 -16.36
C ALA A 36 -28.81 -7.04 -16.43
N VAL A 37 -28.04 -8.13 -16.24
CA VAL A 37 -26.58 -8.09 -16.37
C VAL A 37 -26.18 -7.83 -17.82
N SER A 38 -26.85 -8.49 -18.77
CA SER A 38 -26.62 -8.27 -20.20
C SER A 38 -26.94 -6.84 -20.63
N SER A 39 -28.06 -6.27 -20.16
CA SER A 39 -28.45 -4.89 -20.43
C SER A 39 -27.42 -3.89 -19.92
N LEU A 40 -26.98 -4.03 -18.66
CA LEU A 40 -25.91 -3.23 -18.07
C LEU A 40 -24.58 -3.37 -18.82
N PHE A 41 -24.22 -4.59 -19.20
CA PHE A 41 -23.01 -4.84 -19.98
C PHE A 41 -23.04 -4.10 -21.32
N TRP A 42 -24.13 -4.19 -22.07
CA TRP A 42 -24.28 -3.51 -23.35
C TRP A 42 -24.38 -1.98 -23.20
N GLU A 43 -24.93 -1.49 -22.10
CA GLU A 43 -24.93 -0.07 -21.76
C GLU A 43 -23.51 0.44 -21.49
N MET A 44 -22.78 -0.20 -20.57
CA MET A 44 -21.40 0.16 -20.24
C MET A 44 -20.48 0.06 -21.45
N ARG A 45 -20.64 -0.99 -22.27
CA ARG A 45 -19.88 -1.17 -23.53
C ARG A 45 -20.14 -0.06 -24.55
N ARG A 46 -21.37 0.44 -24.63
CA ARG A 46 -21.70 1.59 -25.48
C ARG A 46 -21.09 2.89 -24.97
N GLN A 47 -20.95 3.03 -23.64
CA GLN A 47 -20.39 4.21 -23.00
C GLN A 47 -18.86 4.26 -22.99
N MET A 48 -18.17 3.14 -23.24
CA MET A 48 -16.71 3.11 -23.30
C MET A 48 -16.16 3.86 -24.52
N PRO A 49 -15.04 4.59 -24.36
CA PRO A 49 -14.34 5.24 -25.47
C PRO A 49 -14.04 4.27 -26.62
N GLU A 50 -14.21 4.72 -27.87
CA GLU A 50 -13.97 3.90 -29.06
C GLU A 50 -12.51 3.45 -29.15
N GLU A 51 -11.57 4.21 -28.60
CA GLU A 51 -10.16 3.87 -28.58
C GLU A 51 -9.85 2.62 -27.75
N LEU A 52 -10.69 2.26 -26.77
CA LEU A 52 -10.59 0.97 -26.07
C LEU A 52 -11.09 -0.21 -26.92
N ARG A 53 -11.72 0.06 -28.07
CA ARG A 53 -12.21 -1.00 -28.98
C ARG A 53 -11.10 -1.64 -29.80
N GLY A 54 -9.95 -0.99 -29.93
CA GLY A 54 -8.77 -1.52 -30.62
C GLY A 54 -8.30 -2.85 -30.03
N VAL A 55 -7.74 -3.72 -30.88
CA VAL A 55 -7.22 -5.05 -30.49
C VAL A 55 -6.18 -4.94 -29.37
N GLU A 56 -5.38 -3.87 -29.39
CA GLU A 56 -4.36 -3.60 -28.36
C GLU A 56 -4.91 -3.36 -26.94
N PHE A 57 -6.17 -2.95 -26.81
CA PHE A 57 -6.82 -2.69 -25.52
C PHE A 57 -7.95 -3.67 -25.22
N ALA A 58 -8.13 -4.73 -26.02
CA ALA A 58 -9.22 -5.68 -25.84
C ALA A 58 -9.26 -6.23 -24.40
N SER A 59 -8.13 -6.70 -23.86
CA SER A 59 -8.06 -7.22 -22.49
C SER A 59 -8.32 -6.17 -21.42
N VAL A 60 -7.93 -4.90 -21.65
CA VAL A 60 -8.24 -3.79 -20.72
C VAL A 60 -9.73 -3.49 -20.74
N ARG A 61 -10.33 -3.45 -21.94
CA ARG A 61 -11.74 -3.17 -22.16
C ARG A 61 -12.61 -4.22 -21.49
N GLU A 62 -12.36 -5.51 -21.74
CA GLU A 62 -13.15 -6.58 -21.12
C GLU A 62 -13.03 -6.54 -19.59
N ALA A 63 -11.80 -6.43 -19.05
CA ALA A 63 -11.60 -6.32 -17.60
C ALA A 63 -12.31 -5.08 -17.00
N ALA A 64 -12.28 -3.95 -17.69
CA ALA A 64 -12.96 -2.73 -17.24
C ALA A 64 -14.48 -2.82 -17.37
N LEU A 65 -15.01 -3.53 -18.36
CA LEU A 65 -16.44 -3.78 -18.50
C LEU A 65 -16.92 -4.63 -17.34
N ASP A 66 -16.19 -5.69 -17.02
CA ASP A 66 -16.49 -6.54 -15.89
C ASP A 66 -16.48 -5.73 -14.58
N VAL A 67 -15.44 -4.92 -14.34
CA VAL A 67 -15.41 -4.00 -13.19
C VAL A 67 -16.61 -3.05 -13.20
N ALA A 68 -16.94 -2.40 -14.31
CA ALA A 68 -18.01 -1.41 -14.37
C ALA A 68 -19.40 -2.02 -14.14
N VAL A 69 -19.66 -3.20 -14.72
CA VAL A 69 -20.93 -3.94 -14.56
C VAL A 69 -21.09 -4.39 -13.11
N HIS A 70 -20.07 -5.03 -12.54
CA HIS A 70 -20.13 -5.51 -11.16
C HIS A 70 -20.15 -4.35 -10.16
N SER A 71 -19.51 -3.23 -10.48
CA SER A 71 -19.59 -2.02 -9.66
C SER A 71 -21.00 -1.47 -9.60
N ASN A 72 -21.66 -1.33 -10.76
CA ASN A 72 -23.05 -0.88 -10.83
C ASN A 72 -24.00 -1.84 -10.10
N LEU A 73 -23.79 -3.16 -10.25
CA LEU A 73 -24.57 -4.15 -9.51
C LEU A 73 -24.37 -4.01 -7.99
N CYS A 74 -23.12 -3.90 -7.52
CA CYS A 74 -22.86 -3.67 -6.10
C CYS A 74 -23.52 -2.40 -5.57
N MET A 75 -23.47 -1.29 -6.32
CA MET A 75 -24.10 -0.02 -5.92
C MET A 75 -25.63 -0.11 -5.90
N ARG A 76 -26.25 -0.82 -6.86
CA ARG A 76 -27.71 -1.01 -6.90
C ARG A 76 -28.24 -1.95 -5.82
N LEU A 77 -27.44 -2.93 -5.42
CA LEU A 77 -27.80 -3.91 -4.41
C LEU A 77 -27.34 -3.49 -3.00
N TRP A 78 -26.66 -2.34 -2.88
CA TRP A 78 -26.17 -1.82 -1.61
C TRP A 78 -27.35 -1.39 -0.72
N PRO A 79 -27.59 -2.05 0.42
CA PRO A 79 -28.75 -1.76 1.27
C PRO A 79 -28.60 -0.47 2.08
N GLY A 80 -27.41 0.13 2.12
CA GLY A 80 -27.07 1.24 3.03
C GLY A 80 -27.62 2.62 2.64
N GLY A 81 -28.73 2.68 1.90
CA GLY A 81 -29.60 3.85 1.81
C GLY A 81 -30.96 3.66 2.50
N ALA A 82 -31.33 2.44 2.88
CA ALA A 82 -32.62 2.12 3.48
C ALA A 82 -32.43 1.74 4.96
N LYS A 83 -32.28 2.74 5.82
CA LYS A 83 -32.44 2.53 7.28
C LYS A 83 -33.92 2.54 7.72
N GLU A 84 -34.87 2.75 6.81
CA GLU A 84 -36.31 2.82 7.13
C GLU A 84 -37.19 1.73 6.48
N GLU A 85 -36.68 0.84 5.63
CA GLU A 85 -37.54 -0.20 5.00
C GLU A 85 -37.66 -1.50 5.82
N THR A 86 -37.19 -1.53 7.08
CA THR A 86 -37.42 -2.69 7.95
C THR A 86 -38.83 -2.74 8.56
N GLU A 87 -39.66 -1.71 8.40
CA GLU A 87 -41.06 -1.73 8.86
C GLU A 87 -42.10 -1.78 7.72
N THR A 88 -41.72 -1.55 6.46
CA THR A 88 -42.65 -1.57 5.31
C THR A 88 -42.35 -2.65 4.26
N ALA A 89 -41.28 -3.44 4.39
CA ALA A 89 -40.99 -4.57 3.51
C ALA A 89 -41.87 -5.82 3.76
N GLN A 90 -43.17 -5.64 4.04
CA GLN A 90 -44.16 -6.71 3.99
C GLN A 90 -44.67 -6.98 2.56
N GLU A 91 -44.34 -6.15 1.57
CA GLU A 91 -44.83 -6.34 0.20
C GLU A 91 -43.71 -6.72 -0.79
N GLY A 92 -43.37 -8.01 -0.80
CA GLY A 92 -43.04 -8.78 -2.02
C GLY A 92 -41.67 -8.61 -2.71
N GLY A 93 -40.85 -7.63 -2.36
CA GLY A 93 -39.52 -7.44 -2.97
C GLY A 93 -38.42 -8.24 -2.28
N ALA A 94 -38.12 -9.46 -2.73
CA ALA A 94 -37.03 -10.26 -2.16
C ALA A 94 -35.67 -9.54 -2.32
N LEU A 95 -35.14 -9.00 -1.21
CA LEU A 95 -33.77 -8.53 -1.11
C LEU A 95 -32.82 -9.60 -1.67
N PRO A 96 -31.80 -9.22 -2.46
CA PRO A 96 -30.79 -10.16 -2.93
C PRO A 96 -30.22 -10.93 -1.74
N SER A 97 -30.22 -12.26 -1.83
CA SER A 97 -29.64 -13.06 -0.75
C SER A 97 -28.21 -12.60 -0.46
N LEU A 98 -27.81 -12.56 0.81
CA LEU A 98 -26.46 -12.21 1.24
C LEU A 98 -25.39 -12.97 0.42
N GLN A 99 -25.67 -14.24 0.08
CA GLN A 99 -24.85 -15.07 -0.81
C GLN A 99 -24.60 -14.47 -2.20
N LYS A 100 -25.64 -13.89 -2.82
CA LYS A 100 -25.54 -13.22 -4.12
C LYS A 100 -24.64 -11.99 -4.03
N TRP A 101 -24.75 -11.21 -2.97
CA TRP A 101 -23.90 -10.04 -2.77
C TRP A 101 -22.43 -10.43 -2.53
N HIS A 102 -22.16 -11.46 -1.74
CA HIS A 102 -20.81 -12.04 -1.59
C HIS A 102 -20.21 -12.50 -2.92
N ARG A 103 -21.01 -13.13 -3.79
CA ARG A 103 -20.56 -13.57 -5.11
C ARG A 103 -20.10 -12.38 -5.97
N ILE A 104 -20.92 -11.34 -6.08
CA ILE A 104 -20.60 -10.15 -6.89
C ILE A 104 -19.33 -9.47 -6.37
N CYS A 105 -19.16 -9.38 -5.05
CA CYS A 105 -17.96 -8.76 -4.47
C CYS A 105 -16.68 -9.59 -4.72
N ARG A 106 -16.77 -10.92 -4.73
CA ARG A 106 -15.64 -11.79 -5.11
C ARG A 106 -15.27 -11.64 -6.58
N GLU A 107 -16.27 -11.59 -7.45
CA GLU A 107 -16.09 -11.35 -8.89
C GLU A 107 -15.45 -9.98 -9.12
N LEU A 108 -15.94 -8.92 -8.47
CA LEU A 108 -15.35 -7.58 -8.52
C LEU A 108 -13.86 -7.57 -8.08
N ALA A 109 -13.51 -8.30 -7.02
CA ALA A 109 -12.13 -8.40 -6.57
C ALA A 109 -11.23 -9.09 -7.61
N ALA A 110 -11.71 -10.19 -8.22
CA ALA A 110 -11.00 -10.87 -9.29
C ALA A 110 -10.81 -9.97 -10.52
N PHE A 111 -11.85 -9.25 -10.94
CA PHE A 111 -11.77 -8.34 -12.08
C PHE A 111 -10.87 -7.13 -11.83
N SER A 112 -10.85 -6.61 -10.60
CA SER A 112 -9.94 -5.53 -10.20
C SER A 112 -8.48 -5.96 -10.30
N GLU A 113 -8.16 -7.18 -9.90
CA GLU A 113 -6.81 -7.74 -10.01
C GLU A 113 -6.43 -8.04 -11.48
N THR A 114 -7.37 -8.54 -12.28
CA THR A 114 -7.17 -8.70 -13.73
C THR A 114 -6.89 -7.36 -14.40
N LEU A 115 -7.69 -6.33 -14.10
CA LEU A 115 -7.50 -4.98 -14.61
C LEU A 115 -6.11 -4.44 -14.23
N ARG A 116 -5.71 -4.61 -12.97
CA ARG A 116 -4.37 -4.25 -12.49
C ARG A 116 -3.30 -4.93 -13.33
N ARG A 117 -3.33 -6.25 -13.44
CA ARG A 117 -2.33 -7.02 -14.21
C ARG A 117 -2.25 -6.52 -15.64
N VAL A 118 -3.36 -6.46 -16.37
CA VAL A 118 -3.37 -6.06 -17.78
C VAL A 118 -2.77 -4.66 -17.94
N ILE A 119 -3.14 -3.69 -17.11
CA ILE A 119 -2.59 -2.33 -17.19
C ILE A 119 -1.11 -2.26 -16.81
N PHE A 120 -0.66 -3.06 -15.83
CA PHE A 120 0.74 -3.09 -15.39
C PHE A 120 1.66 -3.84 -16.36
N PHE A 121 1.14 -4.76 -17.18
CA PHE A 121 1.91 -5.44 -18.24
C PHE A 121 2.03 -4.62 -19.54
N LEU A 122 1.20 -3.59 -19.74
CA LEU A 122 1.37 -2.69 -20.88
C LEU A 122 2.65 -1.85 -20.76
N PRO A 123 3.28 -1.46 -21.90
CA PRO A 123 4.27 -0.40 -21.92
C PRO A 123 3.75 0.86 -21.21
N ARG A 124 4.63 1.63 -20.58
CA ARG A 124 4.24 2.74 -19.68
C ARG A 124 3.28 3.73 -20.36
N GLU A 125 3.54 4.08 -21.61
CA GLU A 125 2.75 5.01 -22.42
C GLU A 125 1.35 4.45 -22.70
N LYS A 126 1.26 3.15 -23.04
CA LYS A 126 -0.01 2.46 -23.26
C LYS A 126 -0.79 2.29 -21.97
N GLY A 127 -0.12 2.00 -20.86
CA GLY A 127 -0.74 1.92 -19.53
C GLY A 127 -1.30 3.27 -19.07
N PHE A 128 -0.58 4.37 -19.30
CA PHE A 128 -1.08 5.73 -19.07
C PHE A 128 -2.31 6.02 -19.93
N ARG A 129 -2.26 5.71 -21.24
CA ARG A 129 -3.39 5.90 -22.16
C ARG A 129 -4.61 5.09 -21.73
N ALA A 130 -4.42 3.82 -21.39
CA ALA A 130 -5.48 2.95 -20.86
C ALA A 130 -6.12 3.57 -19.61
N SER A 131 -5.32 4.02 -18.64
CA SER A 131 -5.81 4.71 -17.44
C SER A 131 -6.65 5.94 -17.80
N MET A 132 -6.20 6.78 -18.73
CA MET A 132 -6.96 7.97 -19.17
C MET A 132 -8.30 7.61 -19.82
N LEU A 133 -8.35 6.56 -20.64
CA LEU A 133 -9.59 6.09 -21.26
C LEU A 133 -10.57 5.53 -20.22
N LEU A 134 -10.08 4.85 -19.18
CA LEU A 134 -10.93 4.40 -18.08
C LEU A 134 -11.50 5.56 -17.26
N LEU A 135 -10.72 6.62 -17.05
CA LEU A 135 -11.19 7.85 -16.40
C LEU A 135 -12.25 8.60 -17.21
N LEU A 136 -12.31 8.38 -18.53
CA LEU A 136 -13.34 8.93 -19.41
C LEU A 136 -14.63 8.12 -19.40
N THR A 137 -14.58 6.85 -18.98
CA THR A 137 -15.78 6.02 -18.82
C THR A 137 -16.66 6.62 -17.71
N PRO A 138 -17.92 7.01 -18.01
CA PRO A 138 -18.81 7.63 -17.04
C PRO A 138 -18.94 6.80 -15.76
N GLY A 139 -18.82 7.46 -14.60
CA GLY A 139 -19.02 6.82 -13.29
C GLY A 139 -17.92 5.84 -12.86
N PHE A 140 -16.96 5.48 -13.70
CA PHE A 140 -15.91 4.51 -13.36
C PHE A 140 -15.04 4.98 -12.19
N PHE A 141 -14.48 6.18 -12.29
CA PHE A 141 -13.67 6.77 -11.22
C PHE A 141 -14.48 7.00 -9.94
N ARG A 142 -15.72 7.51 -10.07
CA ARG A 142 -16.64 7.68 -8.93
C ARG A 142 -16.87 6.36 -8.21
N SER A 143 -17.17 5.28 -8.93
CA SER A 143 -17.40 3.96 -8.34
C SER A 143 -16.16 3.44 -7.60
N ALA A 144 -14.97 3.59 -8.21
CA ALA A 144 -13.72 3.20 -7.56
C ALA A 144 -13.47 3.98 -6.26
N LEU A 145 -13.72 5.29 -6.25
CA LEU A 145 -13.59 6.14 -5.07
C LEU A 145 -14.67 5.82 -4.02
N THR A 146 -15.92 5.63 -4.43
CA THR A 146 -17.02 5.23 -3.53
C THR A 146 -16.72 3.90 -2.85
N PHE A 147 -16.27 2.90 -3.61
CA PHE A 147 -15.87 1.62 -3.04
C PHE A 147 -14.74 1.78 -2.06
N PHE A 148 -13.67 2.51 -2.41
CA PHE A 148 -12.60 2.77 -1.47
C PHE A 148 -13.10 3.51 -0.22
N SER A 149 -14.05 4.43 -0.36
CA SER A 149 -14.64 5.18 0.76
C SER A 149 -15.42 4.30 1.73
N PHE A 150 -15.79 3.06 1.36
CA PHE A 150 -16.43 2.12 2.29
C PHE A 150 -15.57 1.79 3.51
N PHE A 151 -14.24 1.97 3.46
CA PHE A 151 -13.42 1.90 4.68
C PHE A 151 -13.80 2.93 5.75
N SER A 152 -14.40 4.04 5.32
CA SER A 152 -14.91 5.05 6.24
C SER A 152 -16.18 4.60 6.95
N SER A 153 -16.94 3.67 6.36
CA SER A 153 -18.18 3.19 6.94
C SER A 153 -17.93 2.44 8.26
N PRO A 154 -18.78 2.64 9.29
CA PRO A 154 -18.75 1.85 10.52
C PRO A 154 -18.93 0.34 10.29
N SER A 155 -19.69 -0.01 9.24
CA SER A 155 -20.00 -1.40 8.89
C SER A 155 -18.84 -2.13 8.19
N CYS A 156 -17.79 -1.41 7.79
CA CYS A 156 -16.58 -2.00 7.23
C CYS A 156 -15.64 -2.44 8.36
N ASP A 157 -15.85 -3.66 8.86
CA ASP A 157 -15.01 -4.31 9.87
C ASP A 157 -13.98 -5.23 9.19
N PHE A 158 -12.70 -5.05 9.51
CA PHE A 158 -11.65 -5.94 9.05
C PHE A 158 -11.62 -7.29 9.77
N LYS A 159 -12.24 -7.40 10.96
CA LYS A 159 -12.30 -8.63 11.76
C LYS A 159 -13.30 -9.66 11.24
N LYS A 160 -14.13 -9.26 10.28
CA LYS A 160 -15.15 -10.12 9.68
C LYS A 160 -15.16 -9.88 8.18
N PRO A 161 -14.93 -10.91 7.34
CA PRO A 161 -15.07 -10.77 5.90
C PRO A 161 -16.47 -10.29 5.55
N SER A 162 -16.58 -9.01 5.21
CA SER A 162 -17.81 -8.39 4.77
C SER A 162 -17.72 -8.09 3.28
N PRO A 163 -18.84 -8.09 2.56
CA PRO A 163 -18.79 -7.68 1.16
C PRO A 163 -18.48 -6.18 1.01
N MET A 164 -18.70 -5.36 2.06
CA MET A 164 -18.15 -3.99 2.16
C MET A 164 -16.63 -3.97 2.08
N LEU A 165 -15.97 -4.77 2.93
CA LEU A 165 -14.53 -4.88 2.93
C LEU A 165 -14.02 -5.35 1.56
N SER A 166 -14.72 -6.31 0.94
CA SER A 166 -14.39 -6.80 -0.41
C SER A 166 -14.49 -5.68 -1.47
N CYS A 167 -15.56 -4.90 -1.46
CA CYS A 167 -15.71 -3.72 -2.31
C CYS A 167 -14.61 -2.69 -2.03
N ALA A 168 -14.32 -2.40 -0.76
CA ALA A 168 -13.30 -1.43 -0.36
C ALA A 168 -11.90 -1.82 -0.85
N LEU A 169 -11.56 -3.10 -0.73
CA LEU A 169 -10.33 -3.68 -1.30
C LEU A 169 -10.30 -3.57 -2.82
N SER A 170 -11.41 -3.85 -3.51
CA SER A 170 -11.51 -3.66 -4.97
C SER A 170 -11.32 -2.20 -5.37
N GLY A 171 -11.95 -1.27 -4.67
CA GLY A 171 -11.76 0.18 -4.86
C GLY A 171 -10.29 0.57 -4.70
N ALA A 172 -9.61 0.07 -3.67
CA ALA A 172 -8.19 0.32 -3.46
C ALA A 172 -7.32 -0.21 -4.62
N VAL A 173 -7.59 -1.42 -5.11
CA VAL A 173 -6.87 -2.02 -6.25
C VAL A 173 -7.11 -1.24 -7.55
N ILE A 174 -8.34 -0.81 -7.83
CA ILE A 174 -8.68 -0.02 -9.02
C ILE A 174 -7.99 1.36 -8.94
N LEU A 175 -8.11 2.06 -7.81
CA LEU A 175 -7.46 3.37 -7.61
C LEU A 175 -5.94 3.26 -7.71
N SER A 176 -5.35 2.24 -7.06
CA SER A 176 -3.93 1.91 -7.17
C SER A 176 -3.52 1.76 -8.64
N THR A 177 -4.30 1.01 -9.42
CA THR A 177 -4.03 0.78 -10.85
C THR A 177 -4.05 2.07 -11.66
N LEU A 178 -5.08 2.91 -11.47
CA LEU A 178 -5.20 4.18 -12.15
C LEU A 178 -4.06 5.15 -11.78
N MET A 179 -3.75 5.29 -10.49
CA MET A 179 -2.67 6.16 -10.00
C MET A 179 -1.27 5.67 -10.38
N GLY A 180 -1.07 4.35 -10.45
CA GLY A 180 0.20 3.73 -10.80
C GLY A 180 0.64 4.06 -12.23
N ARG A 181 -0.33 4.35 -13.11
CA ARG A 181 -0.07 4.80 -14.49
C ARG A 181 -0.29 6.28 -14.72
N ASN A 182 -0.91 7.01 -13.78
CA ASN A 182 -1.25 8.42 -13.94
C ASN A 182 -0.75 9.28 -12.77
N GLU A 183 0.40 9.95 -12.98
CA GLU A 183 1.05 10.78 -11.95
C GLU A 183 0.21 12.00 -11.56
N ALA A 184 -0.55 12.58 -12.50
CA ALA A 184 -1.41 13.72 -12.22
C ALA A 184 -2.62 13.31 -11.37
N LEU A 185 -3.23 12.15 -11.66
CA LEU A 185 -4.29 11.59 -10.83
C LEU A 185 -3.80 11.35 -9.40
N ARG A 186 -2.59 10.80 -9.25
CA ARG A 186 -1.98 10.60 -7.93
C ARG A 186 -1.91 11.88 -7.10
N LEU A 187 -1.44 12.99 -7.70
CA LEU A 187 -1.38 14.29 -7.04
C LEU A 187 -2.77 14.86 -6.74
N LEU A 188 -3.75 14.59 -7.60
CA LEU A 188 -5.14 14.99 -7.40
C LEU A 188 -5.78 14.23 -6.23
N MET A 189 -5.49 12.93 -6.06
CA MET A 189 -6.06 12.10 -4.99
C MET A 189 -5.73 12.62 -3.59
N TRP A 190 -4.54 13.20 -3.37
CA TRP A 190 -4.18 13.80 -2.09
C TRP A 190 -5.01 15.05 -1.74
N LYS A 191 -5.69 15.64 -2.72
CA LYS A 191 -6.61 16.74 -2.49
C LYS A 191 -8.04 16.27 -2.23
N SER A 192 -8.33 14.99 -2.42
CA SER A 192 -9.66 14.42 -2.19
C SER A 192 -9.89 14.14 -0.71
N THR A 193 -10.96 14.72 -0.17
CA THR A 193 -11.38 14.53 1.23
C THR A 193 -11.73 13.07 1.51
N ASP A 194 -12.51 12.40 0.64
CA ASP A 194 -12.91 11.00 0.87
C ASP A 194 -11.73 10.06 0.81
N PHE A 195 -10.80 10.30 -0.13
CA PHE A 195 -9.59 9.50 -0.23
C PHE A 195 -8.75 9.62 1.05
N LYS A 196 -8.51 10.84 1.52
CA LYS A 196 -7.77 11.07 2.77
C LYS A 196 -8.47 10.44 3.96
N ARG A 197 -9.79 10.64 4.11
CA ARG A 197 -10.60 10.07 5.18
C ARG A 197 -10.53 8.54 5.18
N ALA A 198 -10.82 7.92 4.03
CA ALA A 198 -10.81 6.47 3.89
C ALA A 198 -9.42 5.89 4.16
N LEU A 199 -8.36 6.50 3.60
CA LEU A 199 -6.99 6.04 3.86
C LEU A 199 -6.60 6.19 5.34
N LYS A 200 -6.97 7.30 6.00
CA LYS A 200 -6.73 7.51 7.43
C LYS A 200 -7.45 6.44 8.26
N LEU A 201 -8.70 6.12 7.92
CA LEU A 201 -9.48 5.10 8.62
C LEU A 201 -9.00 3.67 8.33
N VAL A 202 -8.50 3.37 7.12
CA VAL A 202 -7.80 2.11 6.86
C VAL A 202 -6.58 1.99 7.77
N VAL A 203 -5.76 3.04 7.84
CA VAL A 203 -4.57 3.05 8.70
C VAL A 203 -4.94 2.85 10.17
N LYS A 204 -6.02 3.47 10.67
CA LYS A 204 -6.43 3.35 12.08
C LYS A 204 -7.14 2.02 12.41
N LYS A 205 -7.98 1.52 11.51
CA LYS A 205 -8.85 0.33 11.73
C LYS A 205 -8.18 -0.98 11.39
N ALA A 206 -7.06 -0.97 10.66
CA ALA A 206 -6.35 -2.17 10.26
C ALA A 206 -6.03 -3.02 11.50
N PRO A 207 -6.57 -4.25 11.60
CA PRO A 207 -6.45 -5.03 12.82
C PRO A 207 -5.05 -5.60 12.89
N PHE A 208 -4.47 -5.57 14.08
CA PHE A 208 -3.36 -6.44 14.44
C PHE A 208 -3.91 -7.62 15.24
N SER A 209 -3.90 -8.82 14.66
CA SER A 209 -4.32 -10.03 15.35
C SER A 209 -3.34 -11.17 15.13
N LYS A 210 -2.63 -11.55 16.19
CA LYS A 210 -1.77 -12.76 16.16
C LYS A 210 -2.59 -14.04 15.96
N LYS A 211 -3.85 -14.06 16.42
CA LYS A 211 -4.73 -15.22 16.31
C LYS A 211 -5.29 -15.41 14.91
N LYS A 212 -5.38 -14.32 14.14
CA LYS A 212 -5.97 -14.27 12.80
C LYS A 212 -5.13 -13.40 11.86
N PRO A 213 -3.92 -13.85 11.50
CA PRO A 213 -3.00 -13.07 10.67
C PRO A 213 -3.58 -12.71 9.30
N GLU A 214 -4.52 -13.50 8.77
CA GLU A 214 -5.22 -13.24 7.50
C GLU A 214 -5.98 -11.91 7.48
N GLU A 215 -6.56 -11.48 8.60
CA GLU A 215 -7.26 -10.20 8.73
C GLU A 215 -6.27 -9.03 8.60
N SER A 216 -5.13 -9.14 9.28
CA SER A 216 -4.02 -8.19 9.18
C SER A 216 -3.42 -8.15 7.77
N VAL A 217 -3.31 -9.31 7.09
CA VAL A 217 -2.77 -9.41 5.73
C VAL A 217 -3.62 -8.63 4.73
N ALA A 218 -4.95 -8.71 4.82
CA ALA A 218 -5.83 -8.02 3.88
C ALA A 218 -5.70 -6.49 4.00
N ALA A 219 -5.68 -5.97 5.23
CA ALA A 219 -5.49 -4.54 5.49
C ALA A 219 -4.12 -4.05 5.01
N VAL A 220 -3.06 -4.78 5.36
CA VAL A 220 -1.69 -4.46 4.93
C VAL A 220 -1.56 -4.50 3.41
N TYR A 221 -2.13 -5.51 2.75
CA TYR A 221 -2.14 -5.61 1.29
C TYR A 221 -2.87 -4.42 0.65
N CYS A 222 -4.01 -3.99 1.21
CA CYS A 222 -4.74 -2.82 0.71
C CYS A 222 -3.88 -1.56 0.73
N ILE A 223 -3.27 -1.28 1.89
CA ILE A 223 -2.41 -0.12 2.06
C ILE A 223 -1.19 -0.26 1.14
N GLU A 224 -0.59 -1.44 1.09
CA GLU A 224 0.54 -1.72 0.21
C GLU A 224 0.19 -1.44 -1.26
N CYS A 225 -0.95 -1.92 -1.78
CA CYS A 225 -1.38 -1.67 -3.15
C CYS A 225 -1.49 -0.18 -3.44
N LEU A 226 -2.14 0.57 -2.55
CA LEU A 226 -2.27 2.03 -2.70
C LEU A 226 -0.91 2.70 -2.66
N LEU A 227 -0.13 2.47 -1.61
CA LEU A 227 1.17 3.09 -1.40
C LEU A 227 2.19 2.73 -2.47
N SER A 228 2.13 1.52 -3.03
CA SER A 228 2.97 1.10 -4.16
C SER A 228 2.73 1.94 -5.41
N SER A 229 1.54 2.51 -5.58
CA SER A 229 1.27 3.43 -6.69
C SER A 229 1.95 4.77 -6.52
N PHE A 230 2.35 5.13 -5.30
CA PHE A 230 3.15 6.32 -4.99
C PHE A 230 4.65 6.00 -5.01
N HIS A 231 5.01 4.80 -4.53
CA HIS A 231 6.39 4.30 -4.49
C HIS A 231 6.95 4.01 -5.90
N GLY A 232 8.22 4.34 -6.15
CA GLY A 232 8.90 4.06 -7.43
C GLY A 232 8.67 5.10 -8.54
N THR A 233 7.66 5.95 -8.43
CA THR A 233 7.81 7.27 -9.05
C THR A 233 8.76 8.03 -8.15
N LYS A 234 9.86 8.57 -8.68
CA LYS A 234 10.79 9.40 -7.88
C LYS A 234 10.08 10.57 -7.13
N ALA A 235 8.77 10.78 -7.32
CA ALA A 235 7.94 11.88 -6.84
C ALA A 235 7.53 11.55 -5.42
N ALA A 236 8.53 11.71 -4.56
CA ALA A 236 8.34 12.10 -3.18
C ALA A 236 7.10 12.99 -3.02
N LEU A 237 6.20 12.61 -2.12
CA LEU A 237 5.11 13.49 -1.72
C LEU A 237 5.71 14.74 -1.09
N SER A 238 5.12 15.90 -1.34
CA SER A 238 5.64 17.10 -0.70
C SER A 238 5.42 17.03 0.81
N HIS A 239 6.31 17.68 1.56
CA HIS A 239 6.18 17.84 3.01
C HIS A 239 4.78 18.30 3.43
N GLU A 240 4.28 19.33 2.76
CA GLU A 240 2.94 19.90 2.98
C GLU A 240 1.85 18.84 2.78
N THR A 241 1.94 18.02 1.72
CA THR A 241 0.95 16.96 1.47
C THR A 241 0.92 15.92 2.58
N ILE A 242 2.08 15.54 3.12
CA ILE A 242 2.16 14.57 4.21
C ILE A 242 1.66 15.17 5.51
N ARG A 243 2.03 16.43 5.79
CA ARG A 243 1.52 17.18 6.94
C ARG A 243 0.00 17.30 6.87
N ASP A 244 -0.52 17.76 5.74
CA ASP A 244 -1.96 17.90 5.48
C ASP A 244 -2.70 16.58 5.63
N PHE A 245 -2.09 15.46 5.23
CA PHE A 245 -2.68 14.14 5.40
C PHE A 245 -2.68 13.67 6.86
N ASN A 246 -1.57 13.81 7.58
CA ASN A 246 -1.48 13.35 8.98
C ASN A 246 -2.39 14.17 9.91
N TYR A 247 -2.49 15.49 9.68
CA TYR A 247 -3.35 16.40 10.43
C TYR A 247 -4.75 16.56 9.82
N PHE A 248 -5.09 15.79 8.78
CA PHE A 248 -6.43 15.84 8.18
C PHE A 248 -7.50 15.47 9.22
N LYS A 249 -8.45 16.37 9.47
CA LYS A 249 -9.67 16.11 10.25
C LYS A 249 -10.84 16.00 9.29
N ALA A 250 -11.63 14.92 9.37
CA ALA A 250 -12.87 14.88 8.62
C ALA A 250 -13.87 15.90 9.19
N PRO A 251 -14.78 16.47 8.37
CA PRO A 251 -15.74 17.48 8.84
C PRO A 251 -16.65 17.00 9.98
N ASP A 252 -16.86 15.70 10.09
CA ASP A 252 -17.72 15.00 11.03
C ASP A 252 -16.95 14.25 12.13
N ALA A 253 -15.65 14.52 12.25
CA ALA A 253 -14.81 13.82 13.22
C ALA A 253 -14.77 14.48 14.59
N GLU A 254 -14.67 13.65 15.62
CA GLU A 254 -14.45 14.06 17.01
C GLU A 254 -13.10 14.79 17.18
N GLU A 255 -12.97 15.60 18.23
CA GLU A 255 -11.82 16.50 18.44
C GLU A 255 -10.46 15.78 18.44
N GLU A 256 -10.43 14.51 18.85
CA GLU A 256 -9.25 13.65 18.89
C GLU A 256 -8.68 13.29 17.49
N GLU A 257 -9.40 13.56 16.39
CA GLU A 257 -8.92 13.21 15.04
C GLU A 257 -7.72 14.02 14.54
N GLY A 258 -7.24 14.99 15.32
CA GLY A 258 -6.10 15.85 14.99
C GLY A 258 -4.71 15.26 15.22
N GLN A 259 -4.61 14.10 15.88
CA GLN A 259 -3.30 13.50 16.12
C GLN A 259 -2.70 12.92 14.83
N PRO A 260 -1.35 12.96 14.70
CA PRO A 260 -0.65 12.23 13.64
C PRO A 260 -1.01 10.75 13.60
N LEU A 261 -0.84 10.13 12.43
CA LEU A 261 -1.11 8.70 12.29
C LEU A 261 -0.04 7.87 13.00
N ASP A 262 -0.50 6.95 13.86
CA ASP A 262 0.35 5.91 14.43
C ASP A 262 0.38 4.66 13.53
N PHE A 263 1.56 4.33 13.04
CA PHE A 263 1.82 3.17 12.18
C PHE A 263 2.32 1.93 12.95
N SER A 264 2.41 1.98 14.28
CA SER A 264 3.03 0.95 15.12
C SER A 264 2.40 -0.44 14.88
N HIS A 265 1.07 -0.50 14.95
CA HIS A 265 0.30 -1.73 14.75
C HIS A 265 0.42 -2.27 13.31
N LEU A 266 0.50 -1.39 12.30
CA LEU A 266 0.71 -1.78 10.90
C LEU A 266 2.10 -2.35 10.66
N LEU A 267 3.13 -1.79 11.29
CA LEU A 267 4.50 -2.32 11.22
C LEU A 267 4.56 -3.74 11.80
N ARG A 268 3.85 -4.00 12.90
CA ARG A 268 3.69 -5.37 13.44
C ARG A 268 2.88 -6.27 12.51
N ALA A 269 1.78 -5.78 11.95
CA ALA A 269 0.93 -6.53 11.02
C ALA A 269 1.69 -6.95 9.75
N ALA A 270 2.60 -6.10 9.27
CA ALA A 270 3.47 -6.43 8.16
C ALA A 270 4.43 -7.60 8.48
N VAL A 271 4.91 -7.73 9.73
CA VAL A 271 5.76 -8.87 10.15
C VAL A 271 4.96 -10.16 10.16
N LEU A 272 3.72 -10.12 10.68
CA LEU A 272 2.83 -11.29 10.66
C LEU A 272 2.50 -11.71 9.23
N SER A 273 2.23 -10.73 8.37
CA SER A 273 1.98 -10.97 6.94
C SER A 273 3.14 -11.67 6.26
N HIS A 274 4.37 -11.29 6.63
CA HIS A 274 5.58 -11.92 6.14
C HIS A 274 5.70 -13.39 6.58
N ARG A 275 5.40 -13.71 7.85
CA ARG A 275 5.49 -15.09 8.40
C ARG A 275 4.45 -16.06 7.86
N SER A 276 3.24 -15.58 7.59
CA SER A 276 2.13 -16.43 7.12
C SER A 276 2.41 -17.09 5.76
N LYS A 277 3.20 -16.43 4.90
CA LYS A 277 3.55 -16.91 3.57
C LYS A 277 4.82 -17.76 3.67
N ARG A 278 4.70 -18.98 4.21
CA ARG A 278 5.82 -19.91 4.49
C ARG A 278 6.81 -20.14 3.34
N ASN A 279 6.52 -19.80 2.08
CA ASN A 279 7.38 -20.16 0.95
C ASN A 279 7.78 -19.04 -0.03
N GLN A 280 7.29 -17.79 0.04
CA GLN A 280 7.67 -16.78 -0.97
C GLN A 280 7.74 -15.33 -0.43
N GLU A 281 8.99 -14.84 -0.37
CA GLU A 281 9.43 -13.43 -0.38
C GLU A 281 9.56 -12.72 0.98
N GLY A 282 10.79 -12.77 1.53
CA GLY A 282 11.38 -11.83 2.50
C GLY A 282 11.10 -10.34 2.26
N ARG A 283 10.88 -9.98 0.99
CA ARG A 283 10.80 -8.60 0.48
C ARG A 283 9.60 -7.77 0.96
N LYS A 284 8.67 -8.36 1.72
CA LYS A 284 7.37 -7.70 1.99
C LYS A 284 7.42 -6.72 3.16
N TRP A 285 8.02 -7.09 4.30
CA TRP A 285 7.93 -6.23 5.50
C TRP A 285 8.59 -4.86 5.29
N SER A 286 9.85 -4.86 4.86
CA SER A 286 10.64 -3.64 4.69
C SER A 286 10.08 -2.73 3.60
N SER A 287 9.66 -3.30 2.47
CA SER A 287 9.00 -2.54 1.41
C SER A 287 7.73 -1.86 1.91
N ILE A 288 6.94 -2.53 2.76
CA ILE A 288 5.75 -1.96 3.38
C ILE A 288 6.13 -0.88 4.41
N ALA A 289 7.13 -1.13 5.25
CA ALA A 289 7.61 -0.17 6.25
C ALA A 289 8.09 1.13 5.59
N MET A 290 8.88 1.04 4.51
CA MET A 290 9.31 2.19 3.72
C MET A 290 8.13 2.95 3.09
N LYS A 291 7.10 2.23 2.64
CA LYS A 291 5.87 2.87 2.13
C LYS A 291 5.13 3.64 3.22
N PHE A 292 5.10 3.14 4.47
CA PHE A 292 4.54 3.90 5.59
C PHE A 292 5.39 5.14 5.89
N GLN A 293 6.71 5.01 5.84
CA GLN A 293 7.64 6.12 5.97
C GLN A 293 7.36 7.23 4.94
N ASP A 294 6.95 6.88 3.71
CA ASP A 294 6.63 7.83 2.65
C ASP A 294 5.40 8.72 2.96
N ILE A 295 4.50 8.30 3.85
CA ILE A 295 3.25 9.01 4.19
C ILE A 295 3.17 9.45 5.65
N ALA A 296 4.17 9.13 6.46
CA ALA A 296 4.20 9.47 7.87
C ALA A 296 5.01 10.75 8.12
N LEU A 297 4.67 11.47 9.20
CA LEU A 297 5.57 12.48 9.74
C LEU A 297 6.83 11.79 10.30
N ARG A 298 7.99 12.41 10.12
CA ARG A 298 9.27 11.74 10.39
C ARG A 298 9.40 11.23 11.82
N ASN A 299 9.25 12.13 12.79
CA ASN A 299 9.38 11.79 14.20
C ASN A 299 8.31 10.77 14.62
N GLN A 300 7.08 10.95 14.16
CA GLN A 300 5.96 10.05 14.45
C GLN A 300 6.18 8.65 13.87
N TYR A 301 6.79 8.53 12.69
CA TYR A 301 7.17 7.24 12.14
C TYR A 301 8.24 6.56 13.00
N HIS A 302 9.24 7.30 13.48
CA HIS A 302 10.26 6.75 14.35
C HIS A 302 9.68 6.29 15.68
N ASP A 303 8.82 7.10 16.31
CA ASP A 303 8.12 6.77 17.54
C ASP A 303 7.22 5.53 17.34
N ALA A 304 6.47 5.47 16.23
CA ALA A 304 5.66 4.32 15.84
C ALA A 304 6.52 3.07 15.60
N ALA A 305 7.67 3.21 14.96
CA ALA A 305 8.58 2.11 14.66
C ALA A 305 9.25 1.53 15.90
N GLN A 306 9.64 2.40 16.85
CA GLN A 306 10.19 1.97 18.14
C GLN A 306 9.11 1.32 19.01
N SER A 307 7.95 1.96 19.13
CA SER A 307 6.83 1.44 19.93
C SER A 307 6.23 0.14 19.38
N ALA A 308 6.26 -0.08 18.06
CA ALA A 308 5.77 -1.30 17.41
C ALA A 308 6.37 -2.58 18.01
N PHE A 309 7.63 -2.53 18.44
CA PHE A 309 8.34 -3.70 18.96
C PHE A 309 8.84 -3.53 20.39
N ALA A 310 8.68 -2.37 21.03
CA ALA A 310 9.20 -2.11 22.37
C ALA A 310 8.59 -3.02 23.45
N SER A 311 7.33 -3.41 23.29
CA SER A 311 6.57 -4.15 24.30
C SER A 311 6.99 -5.63 24.41
N SER A 312 6.83 -6.21 25.61
CA SER A 312 7.19 -7.60 25.87
C SER A 312 6.32 -8.61 25.10
N ASP A 313 5.07 -8.27 24.80
CA ASP A 313 4.21 -9.08 23.95
C ASP A 313 4.71 -9.15 22.50
N ALA A 314 5.57 -8.21 22.07
CA ALA A 314 6.20 -8.20 20.76
C ALA A 314 7.54 -8.96 20.70
N ASN A 315 8.05 -9.52 21.81
CA ASN A 315 9.36 -10.17 21.88
C ASN A 315 9.63 -11.17 20.75
N GLY A 316 8.69 -12.07 20.49
CA GLY A 316 8.83 -13.07 19.43
C GLY A 316 8.86 -12.46 18.02
N ASP A 317 8.10 -11.38 17.80
CA ASP A 317 8.05 -10.66 16.52
C ASP A 317 9.36 -9.88 16.29
N ALA A 318 9.81 -9.17 17.32
CA ALA A 318 11.03 -8.39 17.34
C ALA A 318 12.28 -9.26 17.14
N LEU A 319 12.41 -10.37 17.88
CA LEU A 319 13.54 -11.29 17.76
C LEU A 319 13.60 -11.92 16.36
N GLY A 320 12.48 -12.37 15.81
CA GLY A 320 12.48 -12.98 14.48
C GLY A 320 12.81 -11.97 13.38
N LEU A 321 12.36 -10.73 13.49
CA LEU A 321 12.72 -9.68 12.54
C LEU A 321 14.19 -9.23 12.68
N PHE A 322 14.70 -9.12 13.92
CA PHE A 322 16.10 -8.81 14.17
C PHE A 322 17.02 -9.92 13.65
N ASP A 323 16.72 -11.18 13.95
CA ASP A 323 17.49 -12.33 13.47
C ASP A 323 17.49 -12.40 11.95
N LEU A 324 16.35 -12.16 11.28
CA LEU A 324 16.28 -12.02 9.82
C LEU A 324 17.20 -10.88 9.31
N ALA A 325 17.23 -9.74 10.00
CA ALA A 325 18.04 -8.59 9.61
C ALA A 325 19.55 -8.84 9.73
N ILE A 326 19.97 -9.64 10.70
CA ILE A 326 21.39 -9.99 10.91
C ILE A 326 21.80 -11.33 10.30
N SER A 327 20.87 -12.12 9.77
CA SER A 327 21.15 -13.46 9.20
C SER A 327 22.00 -13.37 7.95
N ASP A 328 22.81 -14.41 7.74
CA ASP A 328 23.92 -14.45 6.79
C ASP A 328 23.46 -14.24 5.33
N PHE A 329 24.28 -13.51 4.57
CA PHE A 329 24.43 -13.81 3.14
C PHE A 329 25.15 -15.14 3.12
N ASP A 330 24.63 -16.17 2.43
CA ASP A 330 25.36 -17.43 2.30
C ASP A 330 26.83 -17.15 2.04
N THR A 331 27.70 -17.69 2.90
CA THR A 331 29.14 -17.36 3.06
C THR A 331 29.98 -17.52 1.79
N ASN A 332 29.36 -17.96 0.69
CA ASN A 332 29.96 -18.17 -0.61
C ASN A 332 29.93 -16.92 -1.51
N GLY A 333 29.52 -15.75 -1.00
CA GLY A 333 29.55 -14.48 -1.73
C GLY A 333 28.56 -14.40 -2.90
N ASN A 334 27.88 -15.49 -3.23
CA ASN A 334 26.74 -15.48 -4.13
C ASN A 334 25.53 -15.04 -3.33
N PRO A 335 24.87 -13.90 -3.66
CA PRO A 335 23.55 -13.64 -3.13
C PRO A 335 22.69 -14.87 -3.43
N PRO A 336 21.92 -15.40 -2.45
CA PRO A 336 21.10 -16.58 -2.70
C PRO A 336 20.31 -16.32 -3.97
N SER A 337 20.50 -17.18 -4.98
CA SER A 337 19.90 -17.04 -6.31
C SER A 337 18.37 -16.96 -6.25
N ASN A 338 17.79 -17.34 -5.10
CA ASN A 338 16.41 -17.14 -4.72
C ASN A 338 16.23 -15.93 -3.80
N SER A 339 16.35 -14.73 -4.39
CA SER A 339 15.51 -13.52 -4.20
C SER A 339 15.01 -13.07 -2.80
N SER A 340 15.41 -13.65 -1.68
CA SER A 340 14.79 -13.40 -0.37
C SER A 340 15.60 -12.54 0.59
N SER A 341 16.84 -12.14 0.24
CA SER A 341 17.65 -11.29 1.11
C SER A 341 17.14 -9.85 1.14
N LEU A 342 16.94 -9.34 2.35
CA LEU A 342 16.75 -7.91 2.59
C LEU A 342 18.00 -7.17 2.09
N ASN A 343 17.81 -6.06 1.37
CA ASN A 343 18.90 -5.15 1.06
C ASN A 343 19.39 -4.46 2.34
N LEU A 344 20.53 -3.76 2.27
CA LEU A 344 21.17 -3.25 3.47
C LEU A 344 20.34 -2.17 4.20
N GLU A 345 19.60 -1.33 3.48
CA GLU A 345 18.69 -0.33 4.07
C GLU A 345 17.49 -0.98 4.77
N GLU A 346 16.96 -2.05 4.19
CA GLU A 346 15.88 -2.82 4.77
C GLU A 346 16.32 -3.50 6.09
N ARG A 347 17.54 -4.04 6.12
CA ARG A 347 18.15 -4.60 7.33
C ARG A 347 18.38 -3.53 8.39
N ALA A 348 18.91 -2.37 7.99
CA ALA A 348 19.10 -1.23 8.88
C ALA A 348 17.78 -0.80 9.53
N THR A 349 16.70 -0.75 8.74
CA THR A 349 15.35 -0.42 9.20
C THR A 349 14.84 -1.48 10.20
N ALA A 350 14.99 -2.77 9.89
CA ALA A 350 14.60 -3.86 10.78
C ALA A 350 15.37 -3.82 12.11
N VAL A 351 16.69 -3.62 12.08
CA VAL A 351 17.53 -3.43 13.27
C VAL A 351 17.02 -2.25 14.10
N ARG A 352 16.82 -1.09 13.48
CA ARG A 352 16.34 0.11 14.17
C ARG A 352 15.01 -0.11 14.89
N CYS A 353 14.04 -0.75 14.23
CA CYS A 353 12.71 -0.98 14.80
C CYS A 353 12.73 -1.96 15.97
N THR A 354 13.65 -2.92 15.96
CA THR A 354 13.65 -4.05 16.91
C THR A 354 14.61 -3.87 18.09
N LEU A 355 15.64 -3.03 17.97
CA LEU A 355 16.62 -2.78 19.04
C LEU A 355 16.05 -2.30 20.38
N PRO A 356 14.97 -1.47 20.44
CA PRO A 356 14.36 -1.09 21.72
C PRO A 356 13.76 -2.26 22.50
N ASN A 357 13.41 -3.37 21.83
CA ASN A 357 12.77 -4.52 22.46
C ASN A 357 13.68 -5.18 23.51
N PRO A 358 13.20 -5.48 24.73
CA PRO A 358 14.02 -6.06 25.79
C PRO A 358 14.62 -7.43 25.44
N ALA A 359 13.88 -8.30 24.75
CA ALA A 359 14.40 -9.61 24.36
C ALA A 359 15.48 -9.51 23.28
N VAL A 360 15.35 -8.57 22.33
CA VAL A 360 16.42 -8.27 21.36
C VAL A 360 17.66 -7.74 22.07
N ARG A 361 17.52 -6.83 23.04
CA ARG A 361 18.67 -6.32 23.81
C ARG A 361 19.41 -7.41 24.58
N GLU A 362 18.66 -8.31 25.21
CA GLU A 362 19.22 -9.47 25.88
C GLU A 362 19.96 -10.39 24.91
N PHE A 363 19.36 -10.66 23.74
CA PHE A 363 19.97 -11.47 22.67
C PHE A 363 21.27 -10.84 22.16
N VAL A 364 21.26 -9.53 21.87
CA VAL A 364 22.44 -8.78 21.43
C VAL A 364 23.54 -8.84 22.49
N SER A 365 23.18 -8.64 23.75
CA SER A 365 24.14 -8.65 24.86
C SER A 365 24.79 -10.02 25.05
N LYS A 366 24.03 -11.11 24.89
CA LYS A 366 24.54 -12.49 24.99
C LYS A 366 25.36 -12.91 23.77
N ARG A 367 25.08 -12.37 22.58
CA ARG A 367 25.68 -12.82 21.31
C ARG A 367 26.53 -11.77 20.58
N LYS A 368 27.09 -10.79 21.31
CA LYS A 368 27.84 -9.66 20.74
C LYS A 368 28.87 -10.07 19.67
N ARG A 369 29.72 -11.06 19.98
CA ARG A 369 30.79 -11.52 19.08
C ARG A 369 30.24 -12.13 17.78
N MET A 370 29.20 -12.95 17.89
CA MET A 370 28.55 -13.57 16.73
C MET A 370 27.92 -12.50 15.83
N ILE A 371 27.14 -11.58 16.42
CA ILE A 371 26.48 -10.51 15.66
C ILE A 371 27.51 -9.61 14.98
N LEU A 372 28.58 -9.25 15.70
CA LEU A 372 29.65 -8.44 15.14
C LEU A 372 30.30 -9.11 13.92
N ALA A 373 30.65 -10.40 14.02
CA ALA A 373 31.24 -11.14 12.90
C ALA A 373 30.30 -11.17 11.68
N ARG A 374 28.99 -11.36 11.90
CA ARG A 374 27.98 -11.32 10.83
C ARG A 374 27.90 -9.96 10.17
N LEU A 375 27.84 -8.88 10.95
CA LEU A 375 27.80 -7.52 10.41
C LEU A 375 29.10 -7.18 9.66
N GLU A 376 30.28 -7.51 10.21
CA GLU A 376 31.57 -7.32 9.53
C GLU A 376 31.62 -8.06 8.19
N SER A 377 31.14 -9.30 8.14
CA SER A 377 31.04 -10.08 6.91
C SER A 377 30.09 -9.43 5.91
N MET A 378 28.94 -8.91 6.39
CA MET A 378 27.93 -8.26 5.57
C MET A 378 28.44 -6.97 4.92
N THR A 379 29.26 -6.19 5.64
CA THR A 379 29.71 -4.86 5.19
C THR A 379 31.07 -4.86 4.49
N LYS A 380 31.75 -6.01 4.37
CA LYS A 380 33.14 -6.10 3.92
C LYS A 380 33.37 -5.50 2.54
N ASP A 381 32.41 -5.68 1.63
CA ASP A 381 32.52 -5.32 0.21
C ASP A 381 31.46 -4.29 -0.22
N ILE A 382 30.86 -3.57 0.74
CA ILE A 382 29.80 -2.59 0.48
C ILE A 382 30.36 -1.18 0.64
N SER A 383 30.29 -0.38 -0.43
CA SER A 383 30.78 1.01 -0.44
C SER A 383 30.00 1.94 0.49
N GLU A 384 28.69 1.73 0.61
CA GLU A 384 27.78 2.56 1.40
C GLU A 384 27.01 1.71 2.41
N VAL A 385 27.44 1.82 3.67
CA VAL A 385 26.79 1.14 4.79
C VAL A 385 25.83 2.11 5.49
N PRO A 386 24.54 1.74 5.67
CA PRO A 386 23.58 2.53 6.43
C PRO A 386 24.08 2.85 7.82
N GLY A 387 23.85 4.09 8.27
CA GLY A 387 24.35 4.59 9.56
C GLY A 387 23.99 3.72 10.75
N MET A 388 22.79 3.13 10.76
CA MET A 388 22.34 2.23 11.84
C MET A 388 23.21 0.97 11.95
N ILE A 389 23.62 0.38 10.82
CA ILE A 389 24.48 -0.82 10.81
C ILE A 389 25.89 -0.46 11.31
N VAL A 390 26.45 0.65 10.82
CA VAL A 390 27.75 1.18 11.29
C VAL A 390 27.73 1.44 12.79
N SER A 391 26.65 2.04 13.29
CA SER A 391 26.50 2.39 14.71
C SER A 391 26.39 1.15 15.59
N LEU A 392 25.64 0.13 15.16
CA LEU A 392 25.57 -1.15 15.85
C LEU A 392 26.93 -1.87 15.83
N GLN A 393 27.67 -1.85 14.72
CA GLN A 393 29.04 -2.38 14.67
C GLN A 393 29.97 -1.66 15.64
N ALA A 394 29.96 -0.33 15.65
CA ALA A 394 30.79 0.48 16.55
C ALA A 394 30.47 0.20 18.03
N TRP A 395 29.17 0.10 18.36
CA TRP A 395 28.73 -0.27 19.70
C TRP A 395 29.19 -1.70 20.07
N LEU A 396 29.04 -2.67 19.18
CA LEU A 396 29.47 -4.05 19.42
C LEU A 396 30.99 -4.16 19.57
N HIS A 397 31.75 -3.41 18.78
CA HIS A 397 33.20 -3.31 18.96
C HIS A 397 33.54 -2.82 20.36
N THR A 398 32.97 -1.69 20.80
CA THR A 398 33.29 -1.12 22.13
C THR A 398 32.92 -2.03 23.30
N HIS A 399 31.97 -2.94 23.11
CA HIS A 399 31.47 -3.87 24.12
C HIS A 399 31.94 -5.31 23.94
N THR A 400 32.86 -5.57 23.00
CA THR A 400 33.58 -6.83 22.86
C THR A 400 35.04 -6.57 23.22
N GLU A 401 35.57 -7.26 24.24
CA GLU A 401 36.96 -7.10 24.76
C GLU A 401 38.07 -7.35 23.73
N VAL A 402 37.73 -7.65 22.48
CA VAL A 402 38.62 -7.89 21.34
C VAL A 402 39.38 -6.61 20.91
N LEU A 403 39.06 -5.46 21.50
CA LEU A 403 39.45 -4.15 20.99
C LEU A 403 40.87 -3.65 21.28
N SER A 404 41.73 -4.35 22.00
CA SER A 404 43.10 -3.86 22.17
C SER A 404 43.93 -3.95 20.87
N ARG A 405 43.63 -4.85 19.92
CA ARG A 405 44.43 -5.01 18.68
C ARG A 405 43.80 -4.46 17.39
N ARG A 406 42.47 -4.40 17.25
CA ARG A 406 41.80 -4.00 15.97
C ARG A 406 41.44 -2.50 15.83
N ARG A 407 41.53 -1.71 16.91
CA ARG A 407 41.05 -0.31 16.98
C ARG A 407 41.65 0.62 15.91
N ARG A 408 42.86 0.34 15.41
CA ARG A 408 43.52 1.15 14.36
C ARG A 408 42.90 1.00 12.97
N LYS A 409 42.22 -0.12 12.66
CA LYS A 409 41.67 -0.36 11.32
C LYS A 409 40.32 0.34 11.10
N LEU A 410 39.49 0.44 12.14
CA LEU A 410 38.18 1.11 12.09
C LEU A 410 38.30 2.64 12.01
N GLN A 411 39.34 3.23 12.60
CA GLN A 411 39.61 4.66 12.47
C GLN A 411 39.84 5.08 11.00
N GLY A 412 40.21 4.15 10.10
CA GLY A 412 40.30 4.41 8.67
C GLY A 412 38.94 4.50 7.95
N LEU A 413 37.93 3.75 8.41
CA LEU A 413 36.58 3.74 7.84
C LEU A 413 35.74 4.95 8.29
N SER A 414 36.01 5.49 9.49
CA SER A 414 35.33 6.67 10.03
C SER A 414 35.81 8.00 9.45
N ARG A 415 36.96 8.06 8.75
CA ARG A 415 37.53 9.32 8.25
C ARG A 415 36.68 10.07 7.21
N SER A 416 35.60 9.47 6.71
CA SER A 416 34.65 10.07 5.75
C SER A 416 33.36 10.61 6.39
N ARG A 417 33.09 10.34 7.68
CA ARG A 417 31.93 10.88 8.39
C ARG A 417 32.40 11.64 9.62
N HIS A 418 32.26 12.96 9.58
CA HIS A 418 32.55 13.88 10.67
C HIS A 418 32.11 13.32 12.04
N ASP A 419 33.07 13.15 12.94
CA ASP A 419 32.96 13.31 14.39
C ASP A 419 31.69 12.83 15.09
N LEU A 420 31.27 11.58 14.85
CA LEU A 420 30.59 10.82 15.91
C LEU A 420 31.62 10.45 17.00
N GLU A 421 32.14 11.46 17.71
CA GLU A 421 32.74 11.31 19.05
C GLU A 421 31.68 10.92 20.11
N VAL A 422 30.53 10.42 19.68
CA VAL A 422 29.56 9.84 20.59
C VAL A 422 30.25 8.70 21.32
N ASN A 423 30.35 8.86 22.64
CA ASN A 423 30.97 7.91 23.52
C ASN A 423 30.09 6.64 23.57
N THR A 424 30.25 5.79 22.55
CA THR A 424 29.47 4.56 22.34
C THR A 424 29.52 3.62 23.54
N ARG A 425 30.52 3.74 24.42
CA ARG A 425 30.58 3.00 25.70
C ARG A 425 29.52 3.43 26.72
N LYS A 426 29.09 4.69 26.68
CA LYS A 426 28.05 5.24 27.56
C LYS A 426 26.65 5.06 26.97
N LEU A 427 26.55 4.80 25.67
CA LEU A 427 25.27 4.59 25.01
C LEU A 427 24.66 3.23 25.39
N SER A 428 23.43 3.29 25.90
CA SER A 428 22.60 2.11 25.98
C SER A 428 22.25 1.63 24.57
N LEU A 429 21.95 0.33 24.44
CA LEU A 429 21.53 -0.23 23.16
C LEU A 429 20.17 0.33 22.68
N GLU A 430 19.36 0.82 23.61
CA GLU A 430 18.09 1.51 23.34
C GLU A 430 18.33 2.91 22.75
N ALA A 431 19.22 3.68 23.37
CA ALA A 431 19.62 5.00 22.89
C ALA A 431 20.27 4.95 21.50
N LEU A 432 20.93 3.83 21.16
CA LEU A 432 21.51 3.63 19.83
C LEU A 432 20.47 3.75 18.71
N ALA A 433 19.23 3.29 18.93
CA ALA A 433 18.18 3.35 17.92
C ALA A 433 17.63 4.78 17.72
N SER A 434 17.65 5.62 18.77
CA SER A 434 17.19 7.01 18.73
C SER A 434 18.27 7.99 18.31
N GLU A 435 19.52 7.78 18.74
CA GLU A 435 20.62 8.72 18.52
C GLU A 435 21.31 8.52 17.16
N CYS A 436 21.37 7.29 16.66
CA CYS A 436 22.06 6.99 15.41
C CYS A 436 21.18 7.11 14.17
N ASP A 437 20.24 8.07 14.16
CA ASP A 437 19.49 8.39 12.95
C ASP A 437 20.36 9.28 12.04
N PRO A 438 20.96 8.74 10.95
CA PRO A 438 21.80 9.54 10.05
C PRO A 438 21.06 10.72 9.41
N PHE A 439 19.73 10.72 9.46
CA PHE A 439 18.91 11.82 8.97
C PHE A 439 18.74 12.95 10.01
N ASN A 440 19.08 12.76 11.29
CA ASN A 440 19.15 13.84 12.27
C ASN A 440 20.38 14.72 12.04
N GLU A 441 21.43 14.18 11.43
CA GLU A 441 22.68 14.91 11.19
C GLU A 441 22.77 15.62 9.82
N ILE A 442 22.00 15.23 8.79
CA ILE A 442 22.31 15.68 7.41
C ILE A 442 21.57 16.92 6.89
N ILE A 443 20.56 17.49 7.55
CA ILE A 443 19.96 18.75 7.04
C ILE A 443 19.57 19.71 8.17
N LEU A 444 20.57 20.27 8.86
CA LEU A 444 20.53 21.70 9.12
C LEU A 444 20.61 22.36 7.74
N ASP A 445 19.47 22.65 7.12
CA ASP A 445 19.45 23.55 5.96
C ASP A 445 19.78 24.93 6.54
N PRO A 446 20.98 25.48 6.29
CA PRO A 446 21.38 26.74 6.89
C PRO A 446 20.45 27.89 6.48
N GLN A 447 19.62 27.70 5.45
CA GLN A 447 18.71 28.72 4.93
C GLN A 447 17.36 28.78 5.64
N TYR A 448 16.96 27.78 6.43
CA TYR A 448 15.65 27.75 7.07
C TYR A 448 15.80 27.49 8.58
N GLY A 449 15.93 28.58 9.36
CA GLY A 449 16.02 28.58 10.82
C GLY A 449 14.78 28.08 11.58
N GLU A 450 14.00 27.18 10.99
CA GLU A 450 12.89 26.48 11.67
C GLU A 450 13.40 25.21 12.37
N LYS A 451 12.89 24.97 13.59
CA LYS A 451 13.14 23.74 14.36
C LYS A 451 12.81 22.50 13.52
N LEU A 452 13.72 21.53 13.51
CA LEU A 452 13.62 20.27 12.73
C LEU A 452 12.42 19.38 13.11
N GLU A 453 11.79 19.63 14.25
CA GLU A 453 10.82 18.75 14.92
C GLU A 453 9.57 18.40 14.10
N ASN A 454 9.31 19.11 12.99
CA ASN A 454 8.16 18.85 12.12
C ASN A 454 8.52 18.55 10.65
N ARG A 455 9.79 18.25 10.32
CA ARG A 455 10.16 17.88 8.93
C ARG A 455 9.67 16.47 8.58
N THR A 456 9.36 16.26 7.30
CA THR A 456 9.03 14.94 6.71
C THR A 456 10.30 14.34 6.11
N PHE A 457 10.28 13.05 5.74
CA PHE A 457 11.38 12.45 4.98
C PHE A 457 11.60 13.05 3.58
N HIS A 458 10.71 13.95 3.14
CA HIS A 458 10.69 14.50 1.79
C HIS A 458 11.25 15.93 1.71
N PRO A 459 11.88 16.29 0.57
CA PRO A 459 12.46 17.62 0.35
C PRO A 459 11.41 18.76 0.26
N SER A 460 11.86 20.03 0.32
CA SER A 460 10.99 21.22 0.20
C SER A 460 10.30 21.32 -1.17
N LYS A 461 9.24 22.14 -1.36
CA LYS A 461 8.58 22.31 -2.68
C LYS A 461 9.57 22.66 -3.81
N VAL A 462 10.53 23.56 -3.54
CA VAL A 462 11.54 23.98 -4.52
C VAL A 462 12.47 22.83 -4.85
N GLU A 463 12.88 22.07 -3.84
CA GLU A 463 13.77 20.95 -3.99
C GLU A 463 13.07 19.73 -4.59
N CYS A 464 11.83 19.42 -4.23
CA CYS A 464 10.95 18.47 -4.92
C CYS A 464 10.79 18.85 -6.40
N ARG A 465 10.66 20.13 -6.75
CA ARG A 465 10.62 20.54 -8.16
C ARG A 465 11.96 20.34 -8.87
N LYS A 466 13.09 20.36 -8.17
CA LYS A 466 14.42 20.13 -8.77
C LYS A 466 14.81 18.64 -8.80
N ARG A 467 14.55 17.91 -7.73
CA ARG A 467 14.96 16.51 -7.47
C ARG A 467 13.86 15.50 -7.77
N GLY A 468 12.60 15.91 -7.66
CA GLY A 468 11.46 15.07 -7.98
C GLY A 468 11.40 14.78 -9.49
N PRO A 469 10.80 13.65 -9.90
CA PRO A 469 10.58 13.30 -11.27
C PRO A 469 9.48 14.23 -11.74
N GLN A 470 9.82 14.88 -12.83
CA GLN A 470 8.89 15.72 -13.50
C GLN A 470 7.84 14.81 -14.14
N PRO A 471 6.55 15.11 -14.02
CA PRO A 471 5.54 14.36 -14.73
C PRO A 471 5.81 14.35 -16.22
N ALA A 472 5.60 13.20 -16.84
CA ALA A 472 5.82 13.05 -18.28
C ALA A 472 4.78 13.87 -19.06
N CYS A 473 5.24 14.59 -20.08
CA CYS A 473 4.37 15.28 -21.02
C CYS A 473 3.46 14.28 -21.73
N VAL A 474 2.15 14.53 -21.77
CA VAL A 474 1.17 13.64 -22.43
C VAL A 474 1.39 13.51 -23.95
N VAL A 475 2.14 14.43 -24.56
CA VAL A 475 2.37 14.47 -26.02
C VAL A 475 3.70 13.86 -26.41
N CYS A 476 4.78 14.19 -25.72
CA CYS A 476 6.13 13.75 -26.09
C CYS A 476 6.83 12.89 -25.03
N ALA A 477 6.13 12.54 -23.94
CA ALA A 477 6.64 11.80 -22.78
C ALA A 477 7.86 12.43 -22.06
N SER A 478 8.39 13.56 -22.53
CA SER A 478 9.52 14.25 -21.91
C SER A 478 9.19 14.73 -20.49
N ARG A 479 10.20 14.69 -19.63
CA ARG A 479 10.15 15.10 -18.23
C ARG A 479 10.98 16.37 -18.08
N VAL A 480 10.33 17.51 -17.92
CA VAL A 480 11.00 18.81 -17.82
C VAL A 480 10.68 19.49 -16.48
N PRO A 481 11.62 20.20 -15.85
CA PRO A 481 11.37 20.92 -14.59
C PRO A 481 10.22 21.93 -14.68
N THR A 482 10.01 22.50 -15.86
CA THR A 482 9.03 23.53 -16.17
C THR A 482 7.83 22.94 -16.92
N PHE A 483 7.05 22.10 -16.24
CA PHE A 483 5.83 21.53 -16.79
C PHE A 483 4.59 22.33 -16.38
N GLN A 484 3.49 22.13 -17.12
CA GLN A 484 2.20 22.80 -16.89
C GLN A 484 1.08 21.76 -16.86
N PHE A 485 0.25 21.80 -15.82
CA PHE A 485 -1.01 21.06 -15.81
C PHE A 485 -2.05 21.82 -16.65
N CYS A 486 -2.93 21.09 -17.31
CA CYS A 486 -4.15 21.68 -17.84
C CYS A 486 -4.92 22.38 -16.71
N SER A 487 -5.25 23.66 -16.89
CA SER A 487 -5.97 24.45 -15.91
C SER A 487 -7.39 23.94 -15.62
N VAL A 488 -8.01 23.23 -16.57
CA VAL A 488 -9.40 22.74 -16.48
C VAL A 488 -9.47 21.36 -15.83
N CYS A 489 -8.90 20.31 -16.43
CA CYS A 489 -9.01 18.95 -15.90
C CYS A 489 -7.93 18.59 -14.86
N LYS A 490 -6.85 19.37 -14.74
CA LYS A 490 -5.69 19.09 -13.85
C LYS A 490 -4.98 17.74 -14.06
N LEU A 491 -5.40 16.92 -15.03
CA LEU A 491 -4.86 15.58 -15.30
C LEU A 491 -3.82 15.57 -16.43
N ALA A 492 -4.04 16.37 -17.48
CA ALA A 492 -3.08 16.46 -18.58
C ALA A 492 -1.87 17.31 -18.17
N VAL A 493 -0.66 16.82 -18.45
CA VAL A 493 0.61 17.50 -18.19
C VAL A 493 1.32 17.78 -19.50
N TYR A 494 1.84 19.00 -19.65
CA TYR A 494 2.60 19.43 -20.82
C TYR A 494 3.97 19.96 -20.42
N CYS A 495 5.00 19.66 -21.22
CA CYS A 495 6.33 20.26 -21.05
C CYS A 495 6.41 21.71 -21.55
N GLY A 496 5.34 22.25 -22.14
CA GLY A 496 5.28 23.63 -22.65
C GLY A 496 4.07 23.89 -23.55
N LYS A 497 3.91 25.14 -23.98
CA LYS A 497 2.77 25.62 -24.80
C LYS A 497 2.64 24.88 -26.13
N GLU A 498 3.75 24.53 -26.77
CA GLU A 498 3.71 23.83 -28.07
C GLU A 498 3.16 22.41 -27.94
N CYS A 499 3.59 21.64 -26.93
CA CYS A 499 2.98 20.35 -26.63
C CYS A 499 1.51 20.51 -26.18
N GLN A 500 1.17 21.56 -25.44
CA GLN A 500 -0.23 21.84 -25.10
C GLN A 500 -1.08 22.06 -26.36
N LYS A 501 -0.66 22.91 -27.29
CA LYS A 501 -1.36 23.16 -28.57
C LYS A 501 -1.48 21.87 -29.39
N LYS A 502 -0.41 21.07 -29.49
CA LYS A 502 -0.42 19.79 -30.21
C LYS A 502 -1.41 18.81 -29.58
N GLY A 503 -1.31 18.55 -28.28
CA GLY A 503 -2.22 17.66 -27.56
C GLY A 503 -3.67 18.13 -27.54
N TRP A 504 -3.90 19.44 -27.68
CA TRP A 504 -5.24 20.03 -27.80
C TRP A 504 -5.91 19.70 -29.14
N LYS A 505 -5.12 19.63 -30.23
CA LYS A 505 -5.62 19.51 -31.60
C LYS A 505 -5.58 18.09 -32.18
N THR A 506 -4.89 17.13 -31.57
CA THR A 506 -4.51 15.85 -32.18
C THR A 506 -5.65 15.18 -32.99
N GLN A 507 -5.35 14.83 -34.26
CA GLN A 507 -6.28 14.34 -35.28
C GLN A 507 -6.04 12.87 -35.71
N ASP A 508 -5.09 12.16 -35.10
CA ASP A 508 -4.66 10.81 -35.54
C ASP A 508 -5.50 9.66 -34.95
N GLY A 509 -6.82 9.82 -34.86
CA GLY A 509 -7.72 8.81 -34.27
C GLY A 509 -7.54 8.57 -32.76
N ILE A 510 -6.78 9.43 -32.08
CA ILE A 510 -6.66 9.48 -30.62
C ILE A 510 -7.51 10.64 -30.13
N LEU A 511 -8.44 10.40 -29.19
CA LEU A 511 -9.24 11.43 -28.54
C LEU A 511 -8.41 12.67 -28.21
N SER A 512 -8.69 13.79 -28.89
CA SER A 512 -8.01 15.05 -28.63
C SER A 512 -8.24 15.47 -27.18
N HIS A 513 -7.24 16.10 -26.54
CA HIS A 513 -7.46 16.56 -25.17
C HIS A 513 -8.61 17.57 -25.10
N ARG A 514 -8.86 18.37 -26.15
CA ARG A 514 -10.01 19.28 -26.22
C ARG A 514 -11.34 18.55 -26.00
N GLN A 515 -11.54 17.39 -26.63
CA GLN A 515 -12.76 16.58 -26.47
C GLN A 515 -12.81 15.87 -25.11
N ALA A 516 -11.66 15.45 -24.59
CA ALA A 516 -11.54 14.75 -23.32
C ALA A 516 -11.64 15.68 -22.09
N CYS A 517 -11.22 16.94 -22.21
CA CYS A 517 -10.89 17.80 -21.07
C CYS A 517 -12.08 18.04 -20.14
N HIS A 518 -13.23 18.43 -20.69
CA HIS A 518 -14.44 18.65 -19.91
C HIS A 518 -14.99 17.37 -19.31
N LYS A 519 -14.91 16.25 -20.05
CA LYS A 519 -15.34 14.93 -19.56
C LYS A 519 -14.47 14.49 -18.38
N LEU A 520 -13.15 14.62 -18.49
CA LEU A 520 -12.20 14.32 -17.41
C LEU A 520 -12.42 15.21 -16.18
N ARG A 521 -12.67 16.50 -16.39
CA ARG A 521 -13.01 17.41 -15.28
C ARG A 521 -14.25 16.91 -14.54
N LYS A 522 -15.34 16.67 -15.26
CA LYS A 522 -16.61 16.22 -14.67
C LYS A 522 -16.50 14.84 -14.01
N SER A 523 -15.82 13.90 -14.65
CA SER A 523 -15.74 12.51 -14.19
C SER A 523 -14.69 12.28 -13.09
N VAL A 524 -13.68 13.15 -12.97
CA VAL A 524 -12.54 12.93 -12.07
C VAL A 524 -12.29 14.11 -11.17
N THR A 525 -12.02 15.30 -11.72
CA THR A 525 -11.63 16.47 -10.93
C THR A 525 -12.75 16.91 -9.99
N ASP A 526 -13.95 17.08 -10.53
CA ASP A 526 -15.11 17.49 -9.76
C ASP A 526 -15.48 16.39 -8.74
N VAL A 527 -15.39 15.11 -9.12
CA VAL A 527 -15.62 13.97 -8.20
C VAL A 527 -14.59 13.94 -7.05
N ALA A 528 -13.32 14.19 -7.33
CA ALA A 528 -12.28 14.20 -6.32
C ALA A 528 -12.44 15.36 -5.32
N PHE A 529 -12.96 16.52 -5.77
CA PHE A 529 -13.11 17.72 -4.94
C PHE A 529 -14.46 17.87 -4.24
N GLN A 530 -15.56 17.37 -4.83
CA GLN A 530 -16.91 17.54 -4.27
C GLN A 530 -17.13 16.74 -2.99
N GLY A 531 -16.30 15.73 -2.71
CA GLY A 531 -16.60 14.73 -1.70
C GLY A 531 -17.73 13.82 -2.19
N VAL A 532 -17.53 12.52 -2.14
CA VAL A 532 -18.58 11.52 -2.20
C VAL A 532 -19.23 11.55 -0.82
N PHE A 533 -20.13 12.52 -0.62
CA PHE A 533 -20.98 12.54 0.57
C PHE A 533 -21.87 11.29 0.56
N VAL A 534 -21.40 10.21 1.17
CA VAL A 534 -22.16 8.96 1.32
C VAL A 534 -23.21 9.09 2.45
N GLU A 535 -23.11 10.08 3.35
CA GLU A 535 -23.90 10.08 4.59
C GLU A 535 -24.81 11.30 4.87
N SER A 536 -24.77 12.41 4.13
CA SER A 536 -25.54 13.62 4.56
C SER A 536 -26.92 13.83 3.91
N GLN A 537 -27.25 13.17 2.80
CA GLN A 537 -28.61 13.29 2.21
C GLN A 537 -29.65 12.37 2.86
N CYS A 538 -29.24 11.37 3.65
CA CYS A 538 -30.19 10.55 4.42
C CYS A 538 -30.52 11.14 5.80
N PHE A 539 -29.66 11.99 6.38
CA PHE A 539 -29.87 12.51 7.75
C PHE A 539 -30.44 13.95 7.83
N SER A 540 -30.27 14.78 6.79
CA SER A 540 -30.71 16.20 6.82
C SER A 540 -32.17 16.45 6.45
N LYS A 541 -32.97 15.39 6.22
CA LYS A 541 -34.44 15.48 6.07
C LYS A 541 -35.21 15.11 7.35
N LEU A 542 -34.53 15.00 8.49
CA LEU A 542 -35.12 14.64 9.78
C LEU A 542 -34.88 15.68 10.88
N SER A 543 -34.83 16.96 10.51
CA SER A 543 -34.94 18.08 11.46
C SER A 543 -36.04 19.03 11.05
#